data_AF-A0A2E4HLW1-F1
#
_entry.id   AF-A0A2E4HLW1-F1
#
_cell.length_a   1.000
_cell.length_b   1.000
_cell.length_c   1.000
_cell.angle_alpha   90.00
_cell.angle_beta   90.00
_cell.angle_gamma   90.00
#
_symmetry.space_group_name_H-M   'P 1'
#
loop_
_entity.id
_entity.type
_entity.pdbx_description
1 polymer ?
#
loop_
_entity_poly.entity_id
_entity_poly.type
_entity_poly.pdbx_seq_one_letter_code
_entity_poly.pdbx_strand_id
1 'polypeptide(L)'
;MDSEEIDILHSEEDDNLIQYVDGINYVRPPSISFKKIKSNKDFIEYEITTKKNDNKKEGNNTFTNNINSFIYCNDTINIKVPTKSFMYNNNGKKKFAYAIGMFPNPKNGKAAYLDGCILAALGLKRQKTNADIICFITHDISKEDKNKLKIVFDKVIRVPYISPYDMGGKCKLKTIKMDPKLFTNCPNYTKEHPYVHVFFKLHIFNPKLFPYEKVCFVDSDLVPLNYYDSLFTLDCPAGFVEYRKKIPYLEAFNWDRCDFLKHGERIPKELTDIDKKSGADVNAGLLLIEPNKEEYDSMINELTSPIDNWMGEDKLHKGFYTFNFNNPDGREFIKNSYCYPEQNYLTKKFSGKWNYIEFAFQSWALDPCNSFGIHMAAFNPKPWFKQPAGTTIKINQKYNPYLDNWKKKKY
;
A
#
# COMPACT_ATOMS: atom_id res chain seq x y z
N MET A 1 -38.28 -0.82 65.53
CA MET A 1 -38.44 -0.89 64.06
C MET A 1 -37.13 -0.37 63.47
N ASP A 2 -36.00 -1.03 63.76
CA ASP A 2 -35.62 -2.37 63.26
C ASP A 2 -35.66 -2.33 61.74
N SER A 3 -34.54 -2.34 61.01
CA SER A 3 -33.42 -3.29 60.89
C SER A 3 -33.29 -3.44 59.36
N GLU A 4 -32.15 -3.55 58.69
CA GLU A 4 -30.94 -4.30 58.99
C GLU A 4 -29.89 -3.89 57.92
N GLU A 5 -28.63 -3.78 58.33
CA GLU A 5 -27.47 -3.80 57.43
C GLU A 5 -27.37 -5.16 56.73
N ILE A 6 -26.97 -5.17 55.46
CA ILE A 6 -26.20 -6.29 54.91
C ILE A 6 -25.00 -5.72 54.16
N ASP A 7 -23.85 -5.89 54.78
CA ASP A 7 -22.50 -5.71 54.24
C ASP A 7 -22.17 -6.92 53.35
N ILE A 8 -21.83 -6.73 52.06
CA ILE A 8 -21.25 -7.78 51.21
C ILE A 8 -20.15 -7.20 50.34
N LEU A 9 -18.91 -7.38 50.82
CA LEU A 9 -17.75 -7.88 50.07
C LEU A 9 -17.65 -7.44 48.60
N HIS A 10 -16.88 -6.38 48.34
CA HIS A 10 -16.17 -6.29 47.06
C HIS A 10 -15.01 -7.29 47.08
N SER A 11 -15.28 -8.47 46.55
CA SER A 11 -14.29 -9.45 46.14
C SER A 11 -13.38 -8.86 45.05
N GLU A 12 -12.08 -8.97 45.29
CA GLU A 12 -11.04 -8.88 44.25
C GLU A 12 -11.30 -9.98 43.21
N GLU A 13 -11.87 -9.66 42.05
CA GLU A 13 -11.89 -10.57 40.91
C GLU A 13 -11.64 -9.80 39.59
N ASP A 14 -10.43 -10.03 39.07
CA ASP A 14 -9.99 -9.95 37.66
C ASP A 14 -10.45 -8.76 36.80
N ASP A 15 -9.66 -7.68 36.88
CA ASP A 15 -9.54 -6.65 35.85
C ASP A 15 -8.91 -7.21 34.55
N ASN A 16 -9.63 -8.06 33.83
CA ASN A 16 -9.43 -8.23 32.38
C ASN A 16 -10.23 -7.15 31.64
N LEU A 17 -9.90 -5.88 31.92
CA LEU A 17 -10.48 -4.75 31.20
C LEU A 17 -10.00 -4.84 29.74
N ILE A 18 -10.91 -5.18 28.82
CA ILE A 18 -10.74 -4.93 27.39
C ILE A 18 -10.57 -3.42 27.26
N GLN A 19 -9.33 -2.94 27.27
CA GLN A 19 -9.02 -1.58 26.91
C GLN A 19 -9.40 -1.42 25.44
N TYR A 20 -10.53 -0.79 25.18
CA TYR A 20 -10.71 -0.07 23.93
C TYR A 20 -9.48 0.82 23.81
N VAL A 21 -8.63 0.51 22.83
CA VAL A 21 -7.58 1.44 22.45
C VAL A 21 -8.34 2.61 21.89
N ASP A 22 -8.59 3.61 22.74
CA ASP A 22 -9.03 4.94 22.36
C ASP A 22 -7.92 5.51 21.48
N GLY A 23 -7.95 5.08 20.22
CA GLY A 23 -7.05 5.52 19.18
C GLY A 23 -7.39 6.97 18.90
N ILE A 24 -6.66 7.90 19.51
CA ILE A 24 -6.46 9.25 18.99
C ILE A 24 -7.80 9.92 18.58
N ASN A 25 -8.82 9.89 19.45
CA ASN A 25 -10.09 10.66 19.51
C ASN A 25 -10.82 11.21 18.25
N TYR A 26 -10.49 10.83 17.01
CA TYR A 26 -11.16 11.37 15.80
C TYR A 26 -11.29 10.40 14.64
N VAL A 27 -11.05 9.09 14.84
CA VAL A 27 -11.28 8.09 13.80
C VAL A 27 -12.21 7.01 14.34
N ARG A 28 -13.33 6.77 13.64
CA ARG A 28 -14.34 5.76 14.00
C ARG A 28 -13.63 4.43 14.28
N PRO A 29 -13.89 3.77 15.44
CA PRO A 29 -13.21 2.54 15.79
C PRO A 29 -13.47 1.51 14.69
N PRO A 30 -12.42 0.83 14.19
CA PRO A 30 -12.64 -0.34 13.37
C PRO A 30 -13.49 -1.36 14.15
N SER A 31 -14.27 -2.18 13.46
CA SER A 31 -15.08 -3.24 14.08
C SER A 31 -14.23 -4.35 14.75
N ILE A 32 -12.90 -4.20 14.71
CA ILE A 32 -11.90 -5.06 15.33
C ILE A 32 -11.60 -4.61 16.77
N SER A 33 -11.39 -5.57 17.67
CA SER A 33 -11.09 -5.30 19.08
C SER A 33 -9.60 -5.39 19.33
N PHE A 34 -9.06 -4.45 20.11
CA PHE A 34 -7.66 -4.41 20.49
C PHE A 34 -7.52 -4.89 21.93
N LYS A 35 -6.56 -5.77 22.18
CA LYS A 35 -6.12 -6.18 23.51
C LYS A 35 -4.64 -5.86 23.65
N LYS A 36 -4.29 -5.00 24.59
CA LYS A 36 -2.89 -4.72 24.92
C LYS A 36 -2.25 -5.97 25.50
N ILE A 37 -1.21 -6.51 24.85
CA ILE A 37 -0.50 -7.71 25.33
C ILE A 37 0.72 -7.31 26.15
N LYS A 38 1.52 -6.38 25.62
CA LYS A 38 2.83 -6.02 26.17
C LYS A 38 3.11 -4.56 25.92
N SER A 39 3.87 -3.95 26.82
CA SER A 39 4.39 -2.60 26.64
C SER A 39 5.82 -2.53 27.14
N ASN A 40 6.67 -1.83 26.40
CA ASN A 40 8.03 -1.53 26.80
C ASN A 40 8.39 -0.10 26.32
N LYS A 41 9.65 0.30 26.49
CA LYS A 41 10.14 1.62 26.09
C LYS A 41 10.06 1.90 24.58
N ASP A 42 10.02 0.86 23.75
CA ASP A 42 10.10 0.94 22.29
C ASP A 42 8.71 0.85 21.63
N PHE A 43 7.81 0.05 22.17
CA PHE A 43 6.46 -0.12 21.60
C PHE A 43 5.41 -0.58 22.60
N ILE A 44 4.15 -0.43 22.19
CA ILE A 44 2.99 -1.11 22.76
C ILE A 44 2.52 -2.15 21.76
N GLU A 45 2.42 -3.40 22.20
CA GLU A 45 1.97 -4.53 21.39
C GLU A 45 0.49 -4.80 21.66
N TYR A 46 -0.27 -4.90 20.58
CA TYR A 46 -1.70 -5.17 20.59
C TYR A 46 -1.99 -6.46 19.83
N GLU A 47 -2.79 -7.33 20.45
CA GLU A 47 -3.53 -8.39 19.75
C GLU A 47 -4.83 -7.79 19.24
N ILE A 48 -5.10 -7.97 17.95
CA ILE A 48 -6.30 -7.46 17.29
C ILE A 48 -7.15 -8.65 16.89
N THR A 49 -8.36 -8.75 17.44
CA THR A 49 -9.34 -9.75 17.00
C THR A 49 -10.03 -9.23 15.73
N THR A 50 -9.91 -9.99 14.64
CA THR A 50 -10.32 -9.56 13.29
C THR A 50 -11.80 -9.77 13.02
N LYS A 51 -12.47 -10.60 13.84
CA LYS A 51 -13.86 -11.03 13.65
C LYS A 51 -14.13 -11.60 12.24
N LYS A 52 -13.12 -12.21 11.59
CA LYS A 52 -13.24 -12.69 10.20
C LYS A 52 -14.42 -13.65 9.97
N ASN A 53 -14.79 -14.42 11.00
CA ASN A 53 -15.87 -15.42 10.98
C ASN A 53 -17.06 -15.03 11.88
N ASP A 54 -17.21 -13.75 12.24
CA ASP A 54 -18.29 -13.35 13.14
C ASP A 54 -19.64 -13.34 12.40
N ASN A 55 -20.55 -14.20 12.86
CA ASN A 55 -21.91 -14.32 12.33
C ASN A 55 -22.92 -13.41 13.05
N LYS A 56 -22.48 -12.67 14.09
CA LYS A 56 -23.35 -11.79 14.85
C LYS A 56 -23.68 -10.53 14.04
N LYS A 57 -24.98 -10.24 13.91
CA LYS A 57 -25.47 -9.00 13.30
C LYS A 57 -25.47 -7.88 14.35
N GLU A 58 -24.75 -6.79 14.08
CA GLU A 58 -24.86 -5.52 14.79
C GLU A 58 -26.10 -4.74 14.30
N GLY A 59 -27.27 -5.07 14.85
CA GLY A 59 -28.52 -4.38 14.55
C GLY A 59 -29.01 -4.54 13.11
N ASN A 60 -29.48 -3.44 12.49
CA ASN A 60 -30.00 -3.42 11.12
C ASN A 60 -29.03 -2.83 10.08
N ASN A 61 -27.77 -2.58 10.45
CA ASN A 61 -26.80 -1.95 9.56
C ASN A 61 -26.26 -2.96 8.53
N THR A 62 -26.70 -2.84 7.28
CA THR A 62 -26.32 -3.74 6.18
C THR A 62 -24.82 -3.73 5.87
N PHE A 63 -24.07 -2.69 6.25
CA PHE A 63 -22.63 -2.60 6.01
C PHE A 63 -21.79 -3.34 7.05
N THR A 64 -22.30 -3.53 8.27
CA THR A 64 -21.60 -4.26 9.35
C THR A 64 -22.02 -5.72 9.43
N ASN A 65 -23.19 -6.07 8.91
CA ASN A 65 -23.87 -7.33 9.25
C ASN A 65 -23.78 -8.44 8.20
N ASN A 66 -23.14 -8.20 7.06
CA ASN A 66 -23.25 -9.09 5.89
C ASN A 66 -21.95 -9.31 5.11
N ILE A 67 -20.77 -9.26 5.73
CA ILE A 67 -19.52 -9.59 5.02
C ILE A 67 -18.57 -10.30 5.98
N ASN A 68 -18.41 -11.63 5.84
CA ASN A 68 -17.20 -12.32 6.33
C ASN A 68 -16.00 -11.51 5.81
N SER A 69 -15.12 -11.07 6.71
CA SER A 69 -14.09 -10.10 6.32
C SER A 69 -13.16 -10.71 5.26
N PHE A 70 -13.26 -10.21 4.03
CA PHE A 70 -12.35 -10.58 2.92
C PHE A 70 -10.92 -10.05 3.13
N ILE A 71 -10.69 -9.29 4.21
CA ILE A 71 -9.41 -8.65 4.51
C ILE A 71 -8.49 -9.60 5.29
N TYR A 72 -9.02 -10.27 6.30
CA TYR A 72 -8.21 -10.99 7.28
C TYR A 72 -8.22 -12.49 7.07
N CYS A 73 -7.02 -13.08 7.08
CA CYS A 73 -6.82 -14.52 7.02
C CYS A 73 -6.86 -15.19 8.39
N ASN A 74 -6.50 -14.47 9.45
CA ASN A 74 -6.33 -14.98 10.82
C ASN A 74 -7.39 -14.39 11.76
N ASP A 75 -7.76 -15.14 12.81
CA ASP A 75 -8.72 -14.66 13.83
C ASP A 75 -8.13 -13.52 14.67
N THR A 76 -6.80 -13.54 14.83
CA THR A 76 -6.05 -12.45 15.46
C THR A 76 -4.85 -12.05 14.62
N ILE A 77 -4.42 -10.80 14.78
CA ILE A 77 -3.12 -10.30 14.31
C ILE A 77 -2.46 -9.50 15.42
N ASN A 78 -1.13 -9.53 15.48
CA ASN A 78 -0.38 -8.71 16.43
C ASN A 78 0.27 -7.55 15.71
N ILE A 79 0.14 -6.34 16.26
CA ILE A 79 0.88 -5.15 15.79
C ILE A 79 1.65 -4.53 16.95
N LYS A 80 2.80 -3.92 16.64
CA LYS A 80 3.61 -3.16 17.59
C LYS A 80 3.55 -1.69 17.23
N VAL A 81 2.82 -0.90 18.01
CA VAL A 81 2.74 0.55 17.83
C VAL A 81 3.93 1.18 18.52
N PRO A 82 4.84 1.85 17.79
CA PRO A 82 6.05 2.39 18.38
C PRO A 82 5.76 3.55 19.31
N THR A 83 6.55 3.67 20.37
CA THR A 83 6.54 4.85 21.23
C THR A 83 7.18 6.03 20.51
N LYS A 84 6.92 7.25 21.01
CA LYS A 84 7.62 8.44 20.50
C LYS A 84 9.14 8.29 20.64
N SER A 85 9.65 7.74 21.74
CA SER A 85 11.09 7.52 21.91
C SER A 85 11.68 6.57 20.87
N PHE A 86 10.94 5.54 20.43
CA PHE A 86 11.41 4.65 19.37
C PHE A 86 11.52 5.31 18.00
N MET A 87 10.67 6.30 17.72
CA MET A 87 10.58 7.00 16.44
C MET A 87 11.65 8.10 16.25
N TYR A 88 12.35 8.47 17.33
CA TYR A 88 13.36 9.51 17.35
C TYR A 88 14.71 8.94 17.80
N ASN A 89 15.81 9.49 17.29
CA ASN A 89 17.14 9.18 17.78
C ASN A 89 17.49 10.02 19.01
N ASN A 90 18.63 9.73 19.63
CA ASN A 90 19.11 10.43 20.83
C ASN A 90 19.31 11.95 20.62
N ASN A 91 19.42 12.41 19.37
CA ASN A 91 19.57 13.82 19.02
C ASN A 91 18.24 14.51 18.70
N GLY A 92 17.11 13.84 18.97
CA GLY A 92 15.76 14.38 18.69
C GLY A 92 15.41 14.45 17.21
N LYS A 93 16.17 13.80 16.32
CA LYS A 93 15.80 13.67 14.90
C LYS A 93 14.93 12.43 14.69
N LYS A 94 13.95 12.53 13.81
CA LYS A 94 13.11 11.40 13.41
C LYS A 94 13.96 10.35 12.71
N LYS A 95 13.75 9.09 13.06
CA LYS A 95 14.49 7.94 12.50
C LYS A 95 13.92 7.45 11.18
N PHE A 96 12.64 7.71 10.95
CA PHE A 96 11.88 7.10 9.86
C PHE A 96 11.16 8.13 9.00
N ALA A 97 10.83 7.74 7.78
CA ALA A 97 10.04 8.56 6.87
C ALA A 97 9.01 7.74 6.08
N TYR A 98 7.89 8.37 5.76
CA TYR A 98 7.02 7.99 4.66
C TYR A 98 7.47 8.66 3.37
N ALA A 99 7.42 7.94 2.26
CA ALA A 99 7.77 8.43 0.94
C ALA A 99 6.59 8.26 -0.03
N ILE A 100 6.14 9.37 -0.62
CA ILE A 100 5.05 9.38 -1.62
C ILE A 100 5.64 9.92 -2.93
N GLY A 101 5.51 9.16 -4.01
CA GLY A 101 6.07 9.50 -5.32
C GLY A 101 5.05 10.13 -6.26
N MET A 102 5.45 11.11 -7.08
CA MET A 102 4.60 11.62 -8.17
C MET A 102 5.40 11.96 -9.44
N PHE A 103 4.85 11.53 -10.57
CA PHE A 103 5.24 11.95 -11.91
C PHE A 103 3.98 12.40 -12.68
N PRO A 104 4.10 13.25 -13.71
CA PRO A 104 2.95 13.68 -14.50
C PRO A 104 2.36 12.53 -15.29
N ASN A 105 1.06 12.60 -15.59
CA ASN A 105 0.41 11.66 -16.49
C ASN A 105 1.13 11.66 -17.84
N PRO A 106 1.69 10.52 -18.28
CA PRO A 106 2.54 10.48 -19.46
C PRO A 106 1.88 10.96 -20.75
N LYS A 107 0.55 10.85 -20.85
CA LYS A 107 -0.21 11.18 -22.06
C LYS A 107 -0.50 12.67 -22.22
N ASN A 108 -0.52 13.43 -21.12
CA ASN A 108 -0.94 14.84 -21.15
C ASN A 108 -0.09 15.78 -20.30
N GLY A 109 0.93 15.27 -19.62
CA GLY A 109 1.86 16.06 -18.80
C GLY A 109 1.26 16.65 -17.52
N LYS A 110 0.00 16.35 -17.17
CA LYS A 110 -0.67 16.91 -16.00
C LYS A 110 -0.36 16.13 -14.73
N ALA A 111 -0.29 16.79 -13.57
CA ALA A 111 -0.11 16.17 -12.26
C ALA A 111 -1.39 15.42 -11.79
N ALA A 112 -1.75 14.33 -12.48
CA ALA A 112 -3.02 13.63 -12.30
C ALA A 112 -3.18 12.90 -10.95
N TYR A 113 -2.09 12.76 -10.20
CA TYR A 113 -2.04 12.16 -8.86
C TYR A 113 -1.76 13.18 -7.75
N LEU A 114 -1.86 14.48 -8.04
CA LEU A 114 -1.64 15.54 -7.04
C LEU A 114 -2.57 15.38 -5.84
N ASP A 115 -3.86 15.22 -6.07
CA ASP A 115 -4.86 15.07 -5.01
C ASP A 115 -4.66 13.77 -4.24
N GLY A 116 -4.28 12.69 -4.93
CA GLY A 116 -3.92 11.42 -4.31
C GLY A 116 -2.73 11.56 -3.35
N CYS A 117 -1.65 12.23 -3.77
CA CYS A 117 -0.50 12.51 -2.91
C CYS A 117 -0.88 13.32 -1.67
N ILE A 118 -1.71 14.36 -1.85
CA ILE A 118 -2.21 15.19 -0.75
C ILE A 118 -3.04 14.33 0.21
N LEU A 119 -3.94 13.51 -0.31
CA LEU A 119 -4.79 12.64 0.49
C LEU A 119 -3.98 11.63 1.30
N ALA A 120 -2.98 10.98 0.70
CA ALA A 120 -2.08 10.07 1.40
C ALA A 120 -1.34 10.78 2.56
N ALA A 121 -0.77 11.96 2.31
CA ALA A 121 -0.08 12.75 3.32
C ALA A 121 -1.01 13.19 4.46
N LEU A 122 -2.23 13.65 4.14
CA LEU A 122 -3.23 14.01 5.13
C LEU A 122 -3.69 12.80 5.96
N GLY A 123 -3.81 11.63 5.35
CA GLY A 123 -4.10 10.37 6.04
C GLY A 123 -3.05 10.03 7.11
N LEU A 124 -1.77 10.25 6.81
CA LEU A 124 -0.67 10.09 7.76
C LEU A 124 -0.65 11.19 8.83
N LYS A 125 -0.82 12.47 8.44
CA LYS A 125 -0.85 13.59 9.40
C LYS A 125 -2.01 13.49 10.38
N ARG A 126 -3.18 13.01 9.93
CA ARG A 126 -4.34 12.77 10.80
C ARG A 126 -4.02 11.78 11.92
N GLN A 127 -3.18 10.79 11.65
CA GLN A 127 -2.71 9.81 12.63
C GLN A 127 -1.65 10.37 13.59
N LYS A 128 -1.23 11.64 13.42
CA LYS A 128 -0.16 12.29 14.19
C LYS A 128 1.14 11.48 14.16
N THR A 129 1.49 10.96 12.98
CA THR A 129 2.72 10.19 12.78
C THR A 129 3.94 10.93 13.31
N ASN A 130 4.85 10.16 13.90
CA ASN A 130 6.14 10.66 14.36
C ASN A 130 7.24 10.56 13.28
N ALA A 131 6.96 10.00 12.11
CA ALA A 131 7.87 9.96 10.96
C ALA A 131 7.81 11.27 10.14
N ASP A 132 8.79 11.51 9.28
CA ASP A 132 8.70 12.57 8.27
C ASP A 132 7.88 12.12 7.08
N ILE A 133 7.11 13.03 6.48
CA ILE A 133 6.31 12.74 5.28
C ILE A 133 6.94 13.46 4.09
N ILE A 134 7.51 12.70 3.17
CA ILE A 134 8.30 13.20 2.05
C ILE A 134 7.60 12.92 0.74
N CYS A 135 7.40 13.96 -0.07
CA CYS A 135 7.04 13.79 -1.47
C CYS A 135 8.30 13.84 -2.33
N PHE A 136 8.48 12.87 -3.20
CA PHE A 136 9.54 12.90 -4.21
C PHE A 136 8.91 12.94 -5.60
N ILE A 137 9.29 13.96 -6.37
CA ILE A 137 8.67 14.27 -7.66
C ILE A 137 9.71 14.27 -8.78
N THR A 138 9.27 13.97 -9.99
CA THR A 138 10.12 14.10 -11.19
C THR A 138 10.33 15.57 -11.55
N HIS A 139 11.28 15.85 -12.45
CA HIS A 139 11.71 17.21 -12.76
C HIS A 139 10.68 18.04 -13.54
N ASP A 140 9.74 17.37 -14.19
CA ASP A 140 8.68 17.90 -15.04
C ASP A 140 7.36 18.20 -14.30
N ILE A 141 7.26 17.88 -13.01
CA ILE A 141 6.22 18.45 -12.15
C ILE A 141 6.42 19.98 -12.03
N SER A 142 5.33 20.71 -12.27
CA SER A 142 5.28 22.16 -12.29
C SER A 142 5.70 22.79 -10.95
N LYS A 143 6.18 24.04 -10.98
CA LYS A 143 6.51 24.78 -9.75
C LYS A 143 5.26 25.01 -8.89
N GLU A 144 4.10 25.22 -9.53
CA GLU A 144 2.82 25.42 -8.87
C GLU A 144 2.40 24.17 -8.09
N ASP A 145 2.40 23.00 -8.73
CA ASP A 145 1.99 21.75 -8.07
C ASP A 145 2.99 21.34 -6.99
N LYS A 146 4.30 21.58 -7.21
CA LYS A 146 5.30 21.44 -6.15
C LYS A 146 4.99 22.33 -4.93
N ASN A 147 4.52 23.55 -5.15
CA ASN A 147 4.18 24.46 -4.06
C ASN A 147 2.93 23.99 -3.30
N LYS A 148 1.93 23.42 -3.99
CA LYS A 148 0.77 22.79 -3.35
C LYS A 148 1.18 21.63 -2.45
N LEU A 149 2.06 20.75 -2.93
CA LEU A 149 2.61 19.64 -2.14
C LEU A 149 3.35 20.13 -0.88
N LYS A 150 4.14 21.21 -0.98
CA LYS A 150 4.88 21.76 0.17
C LYS A 150 4.00 22.22 1.34
N ILE A 151 2.70 22.41 1.12
CA ILE A 151 1.76 22.77 2.19
C ILE A 151 1.53 21.58 3.14
N VAL A 152 1.50 20.36 2.59
CA VAL A 152 1.11 19.14 3.35
C VAL A 152 2.27 18.18 3.58
N PHE A 153 3.37 18.27 2.84
CA PHE A 153 4.55 17.44 3.03
C PHE A 153 5.60 18.16 3.84
N ASP A 154 6.30 17.43 4.72
CA ASP A 154 7.41 18.00 5.50
C ASP A 154 8.60 18.33 4.58
N LYS A 155 8.75 17.58 3.49
CA LYS A 155 9.76 17.84 2.44
C LYS A 155 9.25 17.44 1.06
N VAL A 156 9.56 18.26 0.04
CA VAL A 156 9.32 17.94 -1.37
C VAL A 156 10.62 17.98 -2.17
N ILE A 157 11.13 16.81 -2.55
CA ILE A 157 12.40 16.65 -3.27
C ILE A 157 12.18 16.32 -4.74
N ARG A 158 13.14 16.71 -5.60
CA ARG A 158 13.16 16.28 -7.01
C ARG A 158 14.11 15.11 -7.19
N VAL A 159 13.70 14.13 -7.99
CA VAL A 159 14.53 12.97 -8.36
C VAL A 159 14.54 12.77 -9.88
N PRO A 160 15.59 12.18 -10.46
CA PRO A 160 15.58 11.83 -11.88
C PRO A 160 14.60 10.68 -12.14
N TYR A 161 14.11 10.61 -13.38
CA TYR A 161 13.50 9.36 -13.85
C TYR A 161 14.52 8.23 -13.88
N ILE A 162 14.05 7.02 -13.64
CA ILE A 162 14.74 5.78 -13.99
C ILE A 162 13.86 5.17 -15.07
N SER A 163 14.33 5.19 -16.32
CA SER A 163 13.47 4.87 -17.47
C SER A 163 14.27 4.37 -18.67
N PRO A 164 13.70 3.46 -19.47
CA PRO A 164 14.23 3.05 -20.79
C PRO A 164 14.28 4.19 -21.83
N TYR A 165 13.43 5.20 -21.66
CA TYR A 165 13.36 6.36 -22.56
C TYR A 165 14.07 7.56 -21.94
N ASP A 166 14.59 8.45 -22.78
CA ASP A 166 15.04 9.75 -22.29
C ASP A 166 13.80 10.60 -21.91
N MET A 167 13.62 10.81 -20.62
CA MET A 167 12.54 11.61 -20.04
C MET A 167 12.98 13.06 -19.82
N GLY A 168 14.20 13.41 -20.22
CA GLY A 168 14.77 14.75 -20.07
C GLY A 168 15.50 14.95 -18.74
N GLY A 169 15.34 16.14 -18.19
CA GLY A 169 16.06 16.59 -17.00
C GLY A 169 17.47 17.11 -17.31
N LYS A 170 18.05 17.81 -16.33
CA LYS A 170 19.38 18.43 -16.44
C LYS A 170 20.22 18.07 -15.22
N CYS A 171 21.54 18.00 -15.39
CA CYS A 171 22.49 17.73 -14.31
C CYS A 171 22.08 16.47 -13.51
N LYS A 172 21.95 16.60 -12.18
CA LYS A 172 21.56 15.53 -11.25
C LYS A 172 20.13 14.99 -11.45
N LEU A 173 19.32 15.65 -12.28
CA LEU A 173 17.94 15.24 -12.60
C LEU A 173 17.81 14.62 -14.00
N LYS A 174 18.91 14.46 -14.73
CA LYS A 174 18.92 13.77 -16.02
C LYS A 174 18.45 12.32 -15.82
N THR A 175 17.64 11.82 -16.73
CA THR A 175 17.15 10.44 -16.69
C THR A 175 18.29 9.42 -16.59
N ILE A 176 18.14 8.47 -15.67
CA ILE A 176 18.95 7.27 -15.58
C ILE A 176 18.37 6.27 -16.59
N LYS A 177 19.13 6.01 -17.67
CA LYS A 177 18.63 5.25 -18.83
C LYS A 177 18.76 3.75 -18.61
N MET A 178 17.63 3.04 -18.59
CA MET A 178 17.57 1.60 -18.42
C MET A 178 17.76 0.86 -19.75
N ASP A 179 18.02 -0.45 -19.70
CA ASP A 179 17.90 -1.32 -20.88
C ASP A 179 16.43 -1.43 -21.33
N PRO A 180 16.07 -0.99 -22.56
CA PRO A 180 14.71 -1.09 -23.08
C PRO A 180 14.21 -2.53 -23.23
N LYS A 181 15.10 -3.54 -23.29
CA LYS A 181 14.70 -4.95 -23.39
C LYS A 181 13.84 -5.44 -22.22
N LEU A 182 13.90 -4.77 -21.07
CA LEU A 182 13.11 -5.08 -19.88
C LEU A 182 11.60 -5.12 -20.17
N PHE A 183 11.14 -4.42 -21.20
CA PHE A 183 9.72 -4.33 -21.55
C PHE A 183 9.41 -4.87 -22.94
N THR A 184 10.28 -5.68 -23.55
CA THR A 184 10.04 -6.24 -24.90
C THR A 184 8.73 -7.05 -24.99
N ASN A 185 8.30 -7.66 -23.88
CA ASN A 185 7.05 -8.45 -23.81
C ASN A 185 5.81 -7.61 -23.40
N CYS A 186 5.95 -6.28 -23.36
CA CYS A 186 4.89 -5.35 -22.97
C CYS A 186 4.17 -4.79 -24.22
N PRO A 187 2.90 -5.12 -24.46
CA PRO A 187 2.15 -4.60 -25.61
C PRO A 187 2.05 -3.07 -25.55
N ASN A 188 2.21 -2.40 -26.69
CA ASN A 188 2.14 -0.93 -26.80
C ASN A 188 3.09 -0.20 -25.83
N TYR A 189 4.25 -0.80 -25.56
CA TYR A 189 5.28 -0.19 -24.75
C TYR A 189 5.90 1.00 -25.50
N THR A 190 5.53 2.19 -25.04
CA THR A 190 6.01 3.48 -25.55
C THR A 190 6.47 4.35 -24.38
N LYS A 191 7.04 5.51 -24.69
CA LYS A 191 7.36 6.54 -23.68
C LYS A 191 6.15 6.98 -22.84
N GLU A 192 4.94 6.82 -23.37
CA GLU A 192 3.69 7.18 -22.69
C GLU A 192 3.12 6.04 -21.83
N HIS A 193 3.72 4.85 -21.89
CA HIS A 193 3.25 3.72 -21.11
C HIS A 193 3.58 3.94 -19.61
N PRO A 194 2.61 3.86 -18.67
CA PRO A 194 2.84 4.23 -17.26
C PRO A 194 3.98 3.44 -16.59
N TYR A 195 4.14 2.15 -16.93
CA TYR A 195 5.22 1.33 -16.38
C TYR A 195 6.65 1.78 -16.74
N VAL A 196 6.84 2.70 -17.69
CA VAL A 196 8.20 3.23 -17.98
C VAL A 196 8.60 4.36 -17.05
N HIS A 197 7.67 4.81 -16.19
CA HIS A 197 7.85 5.94 -15.28
C HIS A 197 8.02 5.49 -13.83
N VAL A 198 7.44 4.34 -13.47
CA VAL A 198 7.31 3.86 -12.08
C VAL A 198 8.63 3.46 -11.40
N PHE A 199 9.68 3.17 -12.17
CA PHE A 199 11.01 2.82 -11.62
C PHE A 199 11.65 3.97 -10.82
N PHE A 200 11.20 5.22 -10.97
CA PHE A 200 11.64 6.31 -10.09
C PHE A 200 11.37 6.04 -8.60
N LYS A 201 10.43 5.13 -8.26
CA LYS A 201 10.18 4.69 -6.89
C LYS A 201 11.45 4.13 -6.22
N LEU A 202 12.38 3.55 -6.98
CA LEU A 202 13.63 2.99 -6.43
C LEU A 202 14.53 4.02 -5.74
N HIS A 203 14.29 5.33 -5.93
CA HIS A 203 15.00 6.37 -5.19
C HIS A 203 14.78 6.32 -3.68
N ILE A 204 13.75 5.62 -3.18
CA ILE A 204 13.57 5.39 -1.73
C ILE A 204 14.76 4.65 -1.10
N PHE A 205 15.49 3.83 -1.87
CA PHE A 205 16.67 3.12 -1.40
C PHE A 205 17.93 3.99 -1.34
N ASN A 206 17.90 5.21 -1.89
CA ASN A 206 19.07 6.07 -1.94
C ASN A 206 19.25 6.84 -0.61
N PRO A 207 20.23 6.49 0.23
CA PRO A 207 20.38 7.10 1.56
C PRO A 207 20.76 8.58 1.51
N LYS A 208 21.21 9.09 0.36
CA LYS A 208 21.47 10.54 0.19
C LYS A 208 20.17 11.33 0.05
N LEU A 209 19.15 10.73 -0.57
CA LEU A 209 17.83 11.35 -0.74
C LEU A 209 16.95 11.09 0.49
N PHE A 210 17.07 9.89 1.06
CA PHE A 210 16.34 9.42 2.23
C PHE A 210 17.30 8.97 3.34
N PRO A 211 17.88 9.90 4.13
CA PRO A 211 18.81 9.59 5.20
C PRO A 211 18.06 9.14 6.48
N TYR A 212 17.27 8.07 6.36
CA TYR A 212 16.45 7.50 7.43
C TYR A 212 16.85 6.04 7.65
N GLU A 213 16.62 5.53 8.86
CA GLU A 213 16.85 4.11 9.16
C GLU A 213 15.90 3.23 8.34
N LYS A 214 14.62 3.61 8.24
CA LYS A 214 13.63 2.95 7.40
C LYS A 214 12.77 3.96 6.67
N VAL A 215 12.35 3.59 5.47
CA VAL A 215 11.42 4.36 4.64
C VAL A 215 10.23 3.48 4.29
N CYS A 216 9.03 3.98 4.55
CA CYS A 216 7.78 3.35 4.15
C CYS A 216 7.24 4.08 2.90
N PHE A 217 7.37 3.47 1.74
CA PHE A 217 6.75 3.97 0.51
C PHE A 217 5.23 3.77 0.58
N VAL A 218 4.48 4.81 0.25
CA VAL A 218 3.01 4.81 0.18
C VAL A 218 2.63 5.35 -1.19
N ASP A 219 1.94 4.55 -2.00
CA ASP A 219 1.51 5.01 -3.32
C ASP A 219 0.53 6.16 -3.22
N SER A 220 0.50 6.97 -4.26
CA SER A 220 -0.37 8.16 -4.32
C SER A 220 -1.87 7.83 -4.39
N ASP A 221 -2.22 6.57 -4.65
CA ASP A 221 -3.59 6.06 -4.61
C ASP A 221 -3.86 5.12 -3.42
N LEU A 222 -2.97 5.11 -2.42
CA LEU A 222 -3.17 4.48 -1.13
C LEU A 222 -3.51 5.54 -0.08
N VAL A 223 -4.59 5.34 0.66
CA VAL A 223 -5.03 6.21 1.76
C VAL A 223 -4.75 5.55 3.10
N PRO A 224 -3.74 6.03 3.86
CA PRO A 224 -3.48 5.57 5.21
C PRO A 224 -4.59 6.00 6.17
N LEU A 225 -5.17 5.05 6.90
CA LEU A 225 -6.26 5.34 7.83
C LEU A 225 -5.80 5.32 9.28
N ASN A 226 -5.17 4.23 9.73
CA ASN A 226 -4.84 4.01 11.15
C ASN A 226 -3.59 3.13 11.34
N TYR A 227 -2.89 3.35 12.46
CA TYR A 227 -1.76 2.53 12.96
C TYR A 227 -0.58 2.36 12.00
N TYR A 228 -0.39 3.25 11.03
CA TYR A 228 0.68 3.13 10.03
C TYR A 228 2.09 3.17 10.64
N ASP A 229 2.30 3.86 11.75
CA ASP A 229 3.61 3.91 12.43
C ASP A 229 4.06 2.51 12.90
N SER A 230 3.11 1.58 13.12
CA SER A 230 3.44 0.19 13.47
C SER A 230 4.28 -0.53 12.42
N LEU A 231 4.19 -0.13 11.15
CA LEU A 231 4.98 -0.69 10.08
C LEU A 231 6.49 -0.53 10.32
N PHE A 232 6.95 0.55 10.97
CA PHE A 232 8.38 0.76 11.23
C PHE A 232 9.00 -0.25 12.22
N THR A 233 8.17 -1.02 12.92
CA THR A 233 8.62 -2.10 13.79
C THR A 233 8.91 -3.42 13.06
N LEU A 234 8.55 -3.52 11.77
CA LEU A 234 8.79 -4.71 10.96
C LEU A 234 10.22 -4.75 10.42
N ASP A 235 10.74 -5.96 10.20
CA ASP A 235 12.03 -6.16 9.54
C ASP A 235 11.94 -5.85 8.04
N CYS A 236 13.01 -5.29 7.46
CA CYS A 236 13.06 -4.92 6.06
C CYS A 236 13.73 -6.00 5.19
N PRO A 237 13.36 -6.10 3.89
CA PRO A 237 12.25 -5.40 3.25
C PRO A 237 10.89 -6.01 3.66
N ALA A 238 9.84 -5.22 3.75
CA ALA A 238 8.49 -5.71 4.02
C ALA A 238 7.47 -5.18 2.99
N GLY A 239 6.48 -6.02 2.66
CA GLY A 239 5.44 -5.71 1.69
C GLY A 239 4.30 -6.74 1.74
N PHE A 240 3.21 -6.43 1.05
CA PHE A 240 2.09 -7.36 0.88
C PHE A 240 2.33 -8.19 -0.38
N VAL A 241 2.36 -9.51 -0.25
CA VAL A 241 2.30 -10.39 -1.43
C VAL A 241 0.85 -10.55 -1.87
N GLU A 242 0.59 -10.27 -3.14
CA GLU A 242 -0.75 -10.24 -3.69
C GLU A 242 -1.47 -11.58 -3.50
N TYR A 243 -2.72 -11.47 -3.04
CA TYR A 243 -3.60 -12.61 -2.80
C TYR A 243 -4.07 -13.23 -4.11
N ARG A 244 -4.17 -14.57 -4.12
CA ARG A 244 -4.84 -15.32 -5.18
C ARG A 244 -6.00 -16.08 -4.59
N LYS A 245 -7.04 -16.31 -5.41
CA LYS A 245 -8.16 -17.16 -4.97
C LYS A 245 -7.63 -18.55 -4.61
N LYS A 246 -8.05 -19.07 -3.46
CA LYS A 246 -7.78 -20.44 -3.06
C LYS A 246 -8.47 -21.42 -4.01
N ILE A 247 -7.85 -22.57 -4.22
CA ILE A 247 -8.30 -23.59 -5.17
C ILE A 247 -8.81 -24.80 -4.37
N PRO A 248 -9.97 -25.39 -4.73
CA PRO A 248 -10.87 -25.01 -5.83
C PRO A 248 -11.65 -23.71 -5.55
N TYR A 249 -11.65 -22.77 -6.50
CA TYR A 249 -12.12 -21.39 -6.28
C TYR A 249 -13.63 -21.24 -6.15
N LEU A 250 -14.41 -22.23 -6.62
CA LEU A 250 -15.86 -22.25 -6.46
C LEU A 250 -16.27 -22.58 -5.02
N GLU A 251 -15.37 -23.20 -4.26
CA GLU A 251 -15.63 -23.69 -2.90
C GLU A 251 -14.87 -22.87 -1.84
N ALA A 252 -13.95 -22.00 -2.26
CA ALA A 252 -13.09 -21.26 -1.35
C ALA A 252 -13.47 -19.78 -1.25
N PHE A 253 -13.86 -19.37 -0.04
CA PHE A 253 -14.13 -17.97 0.31
C PHE A 253 -12.87 -17.16 0.65
N ASN A 254 -11.75 -17.84 0.95
CA ASN A 254 -10.51 -17.23 1.43
C ASN A 254 -9.40 -17.23 0.36
N TRP A 255 -8.37 -16.42 0.59
CA TRP A 255 -7.18 -16.33 -0.26
C TRP A 255 -6.23 -17.52 -0.04
N ASP A 256 -5.53 -17.99 -1.07
CA ASP A 256 -4.58 -19.12 -0.97
C ASP A 256 -3.40 -18.79 -0.03
N ARG A 257 -3.08 -17.50 0.08
CA ARG A 257 -2.04 -16.96 0.96
C ARG A 257 -2.40 -17.00 2.44
N CYS A 258 -3.68 -17.13 2.78
CA CYS A 258 -4.13 -17.18 4.18
C CYS A 258 -3.56 -18.36 4.97
N ASP A 259 -3.13 -19.41 4.28
CA ASP A 259 -2.57 -20.61 4.92
C ASP A 259 -1.09 -20.45 5.30
N PHE A 260 -0.40 -19.41 4.82
CA PHE A 260 1.07 -19.30 4.89
C PHE A 260 1.60 -18.00 5.50
N LEU A 261 0.77 -16.96 5.57
CA LEU A 261 1.23 -15.61 5.88
C LEU A 261 0.74 -15.11 7.23
N LYS A 262 1.65 -14.48 7.97
CA LYS A 262 1.39 -13.79 9.23
C LYS A 262 2.13 -12.47 9.26
N HIS A 263 1.48 -11.44 9.78
CA HIS A 263 2.03 -10.09 9.79
C HIS A 263 3.41 -10.05 10.46
N GLY A 264 4.39 -9.43 9.78
CA GLY A 264 5.76 -9.30 10.24
C GLY A 264 6.64 -10.55 10.09
N GLU A 265 6.06 -11.71 9.75
CA GLU A 265 6.85 -12.92 9.47
C GLU A 265 7.41 -12.92 8.04
N ARG A 266 8.46 -13.72 7.84
CA ARG A 266 9.11 -13.91 6.55
C ARG A 266 8.15 -14.54 5.54
N ILE A 267 8.04 -13.96 4.35
CA ILE A 267 7.30 -14.55 3.24
C ILE A 267 8.11 -15.72 2.67
N PRO A 268 7.52 -16.93 2.54
CA PRO A 268 8.18 -18.06 1.88
C PRO A 268 8.69 -17.70 0.48
N LYS A 269 9.88 -18.19 0.13
CA LYS A 269 10.54 -17.88 -1.15
C LYS A 269 9.66 -18.28 -2.33
N GLU A 270 8.97 -19.42 -2.21
CA GLU A 270 8.09 -19.99 -3.23
C GLU A 270 6.93 -19.07 -3.59
N LEU A 271 6.54 -18.14 -2.70
CA LEU A 271 5.47 -17.17 -2.92
C LEU A 271 5.96 -15.87 -3.54
N THR A 272 7.27 -15.60 -3.50
CA THR A 272 7.91 -14.38 -4.06
C THR A 272 8.85 -14.68 -5.22
N ASP A 273 8.99 -15.95 -5.61
CA ASP A 273 9.64 -16.36 -6.86
C ASP A 273 8.59 -16.34 -7.98
N ILE A 274 8.48 -15.18 -8.64
CA ILE A 274 7.46 -14.90 -9.67
C ILE A 274 7.61 -15.76 -10.94
N ASP A 275 8.71 -16.52 -11.07
CA ASP A 275 8.89 -17.47 -12.17
C ASP A 275 8.24 -18.84 -11.86
N LYS A 276 7.78 -19.06 -10.61
CA LYS A 276 7.14 -20.31 -10.17
C LYS A 276 5.62 -20.21 -10.22
N LYS A 277 4.95 -21.36 -10.41
CA LYS A 277 3.47 -21.46 -10.37
C LYS A 277 2.88 -20.96 -9.04
N SER A 278 3.62 -21.06 -7.94
CA SER A 278 3.23 -20.58 -6.62
C SER A 278 3.46 -19.09 -6.40
N GLY A 279 4.30 -18.44 -7.21
CA GLY A 279 4.69 -17.05 -7.06
C GLY A 279 3.54 -16.05 -7.22
N ALA A 280 3.68 -14.91 -6.56
CA ALA A 280 2.89 -13.70 -6.74
C ALA A 280 3.78 -12.47 -6.49
N ASP A 281 3.30 -11.32 -6.92
CA ASP A 281 4.03 -10.07 -6.74
C ASP A 281 3.89 -9.54 -5.31
N VAL A 282 4.96 -8.96 -4.79
CA VAL A 282 4.87 -8.07 -3.63
C VAL A 282 4.44 -6.71 -4.11
N ASN A 283 3.23 -6.28 -3.75
CA ASN A 283 2.63 -5.06 -4.26
C ASN A 283 3.48 -3.82 -3.93
N ALA A 284 3.86 -3.08 -4.96
CA ALA A 284 4.72 -1.90 -4.85
C ALA A 284 3.96 -0.62 -4.46
N GLY A 285 2.73 -0.75 -3.97
CA GLY A 285 1.93 0.35 -3.45
C GLY A 285 2.20 0.66 -1.97
N LEU A 286 2.73 -0.31 -1.21
CA LEU A 286 3.18 -0.11 0.16
C LEU A 286 4.38 -1.00 0.44
N LEU A 287 5.54 -0.38 0.64
CA LEU A 287 6.82 -1.05 0.85
C LEU A 287 7.53 -0.44 2.05
N LEU A 288 8.10 -1.27 2.93
CA LEU A 288 9.01 -0.84 3.97
C LEU A 288 10.42 -1.31 3.63
N ILE A 289 11.37 -0.38 3.57
CA ILE A 289 12.75 -0.66 3.17
C ILE A 289 13.75 0.05 4.06
N GLU A 290 15.01 -0.39 4.00
CA GLU A 290 16.17 0.30 4.57
C GLU A 290 16.96 0.94 3.43
N PRO A 291 17.09 2.29 3.39
CA PRO A 291 17.93 2.94 2.41
C PRO A 291 19.39 2.49 2.54
N ASN A 292 19.95 1.92 1.48
CA ASN A 292 21.30 1.38 1.47
C ASN A 292 21.98 1.74 0.15
N LYS A 293 23.17 2.35 0.23
CA LYS A 293 23.89 2.84 -0.95
C LYS A 293 24.33 1.69 -1.87
N GLU A 294 24.87 0.62 -1.31
CA GLU A 294 25.35 -0.53 -2.09
C GLU A 294 24.20 -1.22 -2.81
N GLU A 295 23.07 -1.42 -2.10
CA GLU A 295 21.86 -1.99 -2.68
C GLU A 295 21.28 -1.10 -3.78
N TYR A 296 21.19 0.22 -3.55
CA TYR A 296 20.73 1.18 -4.56
C TYR A 296 21.64 1.20 -5.79
N ASP A 297 22.96 1.30 -5.60
CA ASP A 297 23.92 1.31 -6.70
C ASP A 297 23.89 -0.01 -7.47
N SER A 298 23.74 -1.15 -6.78
CA SER A 298 23.52 -2.47 -7.40
C SER A 298 22.28 -2.46 -8.29
N MET A 299 21.13 -1.94 -7.80
CA MET A 299 19.91 -1.85 -8.60
C MET A 299 20.08 -0.96 -9.83
N ILE A 300 20.72 0.20 -9.68
CA ILE A 300 20.98 1.08 -10.82
C ILE A 300 21.91 0.39 -11.83
N ASN A 301 22.96 -0.29 -11.37
CA ASN A 301 23.88 -1.01 -12.25
C ASN A 301 23.20 -2.14 -13.01
N GLU A 302 22.34 -2.93 -12.36
CA GLU A 302 21.52 -3.95 -13.02
C GLU A 302 20.64 -3.32 -14.10
N LEU A 303 19.79 -2.36 -13.74
CA LEU A 303 18.81 -1.78 -14.66
C LEU A 303 19.42 -1.03 -15.85
N THR A 304 20.65 -0.51 -15.70
CA THR A 304 21.40 0.19 -16.77
C THR A 304 22.31 -0.73 -17.58
N SER A 305 22.52 -1.97 -17.13
CA SER A 305 23.27 -3.01 -17.85
C SER A 305 22.35 -3.82 -18.76
N PRO A 306 22.91 -4.48 -19.80
CA PRO A 306 22.15 -5.44 -20.61
C PRO A 306 21.43 -6.46 -19.73
N ILE A 307 20.12 -6.63 -19.97
CA ILE A 307 19.24 -7.53 -19.20
C ILE A 307 19.79 -8.96 -19.10
N ASP A 308 20.43 -9.42 -20.17
CA ASP A 308 20.97 -10.77 -20.31
C ASP A 308 22.07 -11.06 -19.25
N ASN A 309 22.74 -10.01 -18.75
CA ASN A 309 23.86 -10.14 -17.80
C ASN A 309 23.43 -10.39 -16.34
N TRP A 310 22.25 -9.91 -15.95
CA TRP A 310 21.82 -9.94 -14.54
C TRP A 310 20.48 -10.66 -14.34
N MET A 311 19.61 -10.64 -15.35
CA MET A 311 18.36 -11.37 -15.28
C MET A 311 18.65 -12.86 -15.45
N GLY A 312 19.48 -13.25 -16.43
CA GLY A 312 19.86 -14.63 -16.75
C GLY A 312 18.88 -15.33 -17.71
N GLU A 313 19.37 -16.25 -18.56
CA GLU A 313 18.58 -16.90 -19.62
C GLU A 313 17.34 -17.64 -19.10
N ASP A 314 17.43 -18.29 -17.93
CA ASP A 314 16.32 -19.03 -17.31
C ASP A 314 15.28 -18.15 -16.61
N LYS A 315 15.57 -16.86 -16.48
CA LYS A 315 14.92 -15.89 -15.59
C LYS A 315 14.33 -14.70 -16.34
N LEU A 316 14.39 -14.68 -17.67
CA LEU A 316 13.54 -13.82 -18.47
C LEU A 316 12.07 -14.15 -18.14
N HIS A 317 11.26 -13.13 -17.83
CA HIS A 317 9.86 -13.33 -17.49
C HIS A 317 9.11 -13.98 -18.67
N LYS A 318 8.80 -15.27 -18.55
CA LYS A 318 8.26 -16.10 -19.64
C LYS A 318 6.77 -15.86 -19.92
N GLY A 319 6.12 -15.05 -19.08
CA GLY A 319 4.68 -14.89 -19.02
C GLY A 319 4.16 -14.92 -17.58
N PHE A 320 2.85 -14.82 -17.41
CA PHE A 320 2.18 -14.87 -16.11
C PHE A 320 1.09 -15.93 -16.08
N TYR A 321 0.76 -16.41 -14.88
CA TYR A 321 -0.43 -17.22 -14.68
C TYR A 321 -1.64 -16.30 -14.49
N THR A 322 -2.61 -16.39 -15.40
CA THR A 322 -3.92 -15.73 -15.29
C THR A 322 -4.99 -16.69 -14.76
N PHE A 323 -6.17 -16.14 -14.46
CA PHE A 323 -7.32 -16.91 -14.03
C PHE A 323 -8.31 -17.17 -15.19
N ASN A 324 -8.61 -18.43 -15.48
CA ASN A 324 -9.56 -18.90 -16.48
C ASN A 324 -10.70 -19.66 -15.80
N PHE A 325 -11.90 -19.08 -15.83
CA PHE A 325 -13.10 -19.63 -15.19
C PHE A 325 -13.65 -20.91 -15.84
N ASN A 326 -13.10 -21.35 -16.98
CA ASN A 326 -13.52 -22.56 -17.67
C ASN A 326 -12.75 -23.82 -17.21
N ASN A 327 -11.78 -23.67 -16.30
CA ASN A 327 -10.98 -24.76 -15.74
C ASN A 327 -11.16 -24.79 -14.20
N PRO A 328 -11.44 -25.95 -13.57
CA PRO A 328 -11.50 -26.07 -12.10
C PRO A 328 -10.21 -25.64 -11.38
N ASP A 329 -9.03 -25.84 -11.99
CA ASP A 329 -7.74 -25.33 -11.46
C ASP A 329 -7.65 -23.79 -11.61
N GLY A 330 -8.48 -23.19 -12.46
CA GLY A 330 -8.53 -21.76 -12.72
C GLY A 330 -7.27 -21.17 -13.33
N ARG A 331 -6.15 -21.90 -13.42
CA ARG A 331 -4.84 -21.35 -13.78
C ARG A 331 -4.51 -21.60 -15.25
N GLU A 332 -4.21 -20.52 -15.98
CA GLU A 332 -3.76 -20.57 -17.37
C GLU A 332 -2.47 -19.75 -17.50
N PHE A 333 -1.43 -20.30 -18.14
CA PHE A 333 -0.18 -19.58 -18.34
C PHE A 333 -0.20 -18.84 -19.68
N ILE A 334 -0.04 -17.51 -19.64
CA ILE A 334 0.03 -16.68 -20.84
C ILE A 334 1.49 -16.38 -21.15
N LYS A 335 2.04 -17.09 -22.15
CA LYS A 335 3.42 -16.90 -22.62
C LYS A 335 3.64 -15.50 -23.21
N ASN A 336 4.83 -14.94 -22.99
CA ASN A 336 5.32 -13.70 -23.63
C ASN A 336 4.37 -12.50 -23.54
N SER A 337 3.48 -12.53 -22.56
CA SER A 337 2.57 -11.44 -22.24
C SER A 337 2.97 -10.99 -20.85
N TYR A 338 3.11 -9.68 -20.68
CA TYR A 338 3.27 -8.95 -19.41
C TYR A 338 4.53 -8.07 -19.39
N CYS A 339 4.35 -6.85 -18.91
CA CYS A 339 5.41 -5.88 -18.72
C CYS A 339 6.19 -6.21 -17.45
N TYR A 340 7.45 -5.82 -17.33
CA TYR A 340 8.24 -6.08 -16.11
C TYR A 340 8.48 -4.77 -15.32
N PRO A 341 7.45 -4.21 -14.65
CA PRO A 341 7.56 -2.99 -13.87
C PRO A 341 8.41 -3.18 -12.59
N GLU A 342 8.58 -2.09 -11.84
CA GLU A 342 9.37 -2.03 -10.61
C GLU A 342 8.89 -3.03 -9.56
N GLN A 343 7.59 -3.30 -9.51
CA GLN A 343 6.97 -4.28 -8.63
C GLN A 343 7.56 -5.67 -8.83
N ASN A 344 7.60 -6.17 -10.07
CA ASN A 344 8.14 -7.50 -10.38
C ASN A 344 9.65 -7.54 -10.17
N TYR A 345 10.35 -6.46 -10.53
CA TYR A 345 11.78 -6.33 -10.30
C TYR A 345 12.13 -6.44 -8.81
N LEU A 346 11.47 -5.67 -7.96
CA LEU A 346 11.67 -5.69 -6.50
C LEU A 346 11.28 -7.05 -5.90
N THR A 347 10.15 -7.61 -6.32
CA THR A 347 9.69 -8.92 -5.86
C THR A 347 10.76 -9.98 -6.12
N LYS A 348 11.30 -10.02 -7.35
CA LYS A 348 12.32 -10.98 -7.75
C LYS A 348 13.66 -10.74 -7.05
N LYS A 349 14.13 -9.49 -6.99
CA LYS A 349 15.41 -9.13 -6.36
C LYS A 349 15.46 -9.53 -4.89
N PHE A 350 14.34 -9.35 -4.19
CA PHE A 350 14.20 -9.67 -2.77
C PHE A 350 13.40 -10.97 -2.54
N SER A 351 13.36 -11.88 -3.51
CA SER A 351 12.65 -13.17 -3.37
C SER A 351 13.20 -13.97 -2.18
N GLY A 352 12.29 -14.45 -1.32
CA GLY A 352 12.62 -15.09 -0.04
C GLY A 352 13.24 -14.14 0.99
N LYS A 353 13.27 -12.82 0.71
CA LYS A 353 13.73 -11.75 1.59
C LYS A 353 12.64 -10.87 2.20
N TRP A 354 11.43 -10.91 1.66
CA TRP A 354 10.33 -10.09 2.14
C TRP A 354 9.76 -10.56 3.47
N ASN A 355 9.41 -9.62 4.35
CA ASN A 355 8.50 -9.85 5.47
C ASN A 355 7.09 -9.38 5.10
N TYR A 356 6.07 -10.04 5.64
CA TYR A 356 4.69 -9.83 5.25
C TYR A 356 4.06 -8.61 5.93
N ILE A 357 3.58 -7.67 5.13
CA ILE A 357 2.64 -6.62 5.57
C ILE A 357 1.22 -7.14 5.36
N GLU A 358 0.40 -7.08 6.41
CA GLU A 358 -0.98 -7.55 6.34
C GLU A 358 -1.78 -6.75 5.30
N PHE A 359 -2.63 -7.43 4.53
CA PHE A 359 -3.46 -6.86 3.48
C PHE A 359 -4.29 -5.67 4.00
N ALA A 360 -4.71 -5.70 5.26
CA ALA A 360 -5.44 -4.61 5.91
C ALA A 360 -4.72 -3.25 5.81
N PHE A 361 -3.38 -3.20 5.72
CA PHE A 361 -2.65 -1.93 5.55
C PHE A 361 -2.73 -1.36 4.14
N GLN A 362 -3.05 -2.18 3.13
CA GLN A 362 -3.16 -1.78 1.74
C GLN A 362 -4.36 -2.44 1.05
N SER A 363 -5.49 -2.45 1.76
CA SER A 363 -6.67 -3.21 1.39
C SER A 363 -7.24 -2.72 0.07
N TRP A 364 -7.54 -3.65 -0.83
CA TRP A 364 -8.29 -3.37 -2.06
C TRP A 364 -9.80 -3.43 -1.82
N ALA A 365 -10.23 -3.83 -0.62
CA ALA A 365 -11.62 -3.78 -0.22
C ALA A 365 -12.02 -2.36 0.18
N LEU A 366 -13.21 -1.94 -0.23
CA LEU A 366 -13.84 -0.69 0.22
C LEU A 366 -14.44 -0.82 1.62
N ASP A 367 -13.67 -1.36 2.55
CA ASP A 367 -14.10 -1.60 3.91
C ASP A 367 -13.21 -0.81 4.89
N PRO A 368 -13.50 0.49 5.07
CA PRO A 368 -12.76 1.34 6.00
C PRO A 368 -12.95 0.93 7.46
N CYS A 369 -13.97 0.11 7.78
CA CYS A 369 -14.22 -0.36 9.14
C CYS A 369 -13.26 -1.48 9.55
N ASN A 370 -12.70 -2.21 8.58
CA ASN A 370 -11.80 -3.32 8.84
C ASN A 370 -10.40 -3.14 8.21
N SER A 371 -10.11 -1.98 7.59
CA SER A 371 -8.82 -1.69 6.96
C SER A 371 -8.01 -0.65 7.74
N PHE A 372 -6.69 -0.85 7.82
CA PHE A 372 -5.73 0.16 8.26
C PHE A 372 -5.37 1.14 7.15
N GLY A 373 -5.46 0.73 5.89
CA GLY A 373 -5.32 1.59 4.71
C GLY A 373 -6.06 1.02 3.50
N ILE A 374 -6.51 1.89 2.62
CA ILE A 374 -7.27 1.51 1.41
C ILE A 374 -6.47 1.89 0.17
N HIS A 375 -6.12 0.89 -0.63
CA HIS A 375 -5.40 1.06 -1.88
C HIS A 375 -6.39 1.05 -3.05
N MET A 376 -6.42 2.14 -3.81
CA MET A 376 -7.34 2.36 -4.91
C MET A 376 -6.77 1.86 -6.26
N ALA A 377 -5.86 0.88 -6.25
CA ALA A 377 -5.15 0.37 -7.42
C ALA A 377 -6.08 0.01 -8.59
N ALA A 378 -7.15 -0.74 -8.30
CA ALA A 378 -8.13 -1.21 -9.29
C ALA A 378 -9.25 -0.22 -9.62
N PHE A 379 -9.28 0.97 -9.00
CA PHE A 379 -10.33 1.96 -9.26
C PHE A 379 -10.07 2.69 -10.58
N ASN A 380 -10.92 2.42 -11.57
CA ASN A 380 -11.00 3.19 -12.79
C ASN A 380 -12.44 3.69 -13.01
N PRO A 381 -12.72 5.00 -12.97
CA PRO A 381 -11.76 6.09 -12.71
C PRO A 381 -11.38 6.16 -11.22
N LYS A 382 -10.17 6.66 -10.91
CA LYS A 382 -9.70 6.93 -9.53
C LYS A 382 -10.65 7.90 -8.80
N PRO A 383 -10.75 7.88 -7.46
CA PRO A 383 -11.78 8.66 -6.77
C PRO A 383 -11.74 10.18 -7.00
N TRP A 384 -10.57 10.78 -7.19
CA TRP A 384 -10.45 12.21 -7.54
C TRP A 384 -10.87 12.54 -8.98
N PHE A 385 -11.08 11.53 -9.83
CA PHE A 385 -11.74 11.71 -11.12
C PHE A 385 -13.26 11.51 -11.04
N LYS A 386 -13.79 11.08 -9.89
CA LYS A 386 -15.23 10.95 -9.65
C LYS A 386 -15.79 12.22 -9.03
N GLN A 387 -16.95 12.66 -9.50
CA GLN A 387 -17.67 13.75 -8.86
C GLN A 387 -18.36 13.25 -7.58
N PRO A 388 -18.35 14.03 -6.48
CA PRO A 388 -19.15 13.72 -5.32
C PRO A 388 -20.64 13.66 -5.69
N ALA A 389 -21.34 12.61 -5.24
CA ALA A 389 -22.80 12.61 -5.28
C ALA A 389 -23.32 13.64 -4.27
N GLY A 390 -24.11 14.61 -4.73
CA GLY A 390 -24.79 15.58 -3.85
C GLY A 390 -24.26 17.02 -3.88
N THR A 391 -23.21 17.35 -4.63
CA THR A 391 -22.87 18.75 -4.89
C THR A 391 -23.79 19.32 -5.96
N THR A 392 -24.55 20.37 -5.64
CA THR A 392 -25.38 21.11 -6.60
C THR A 392 -24.48 21.85 -7.58
N ILE A 393 -24.28 21.28 -8.77
CA ILE A 393 -23.54 21.94 -9.86
C ILE A 393 -24.51 22.92 -10.53
N LYS A 394 -24.20 24.23 -10.53
CA LYS A 394 -24.84 25.18 -11.44
C LYS A 394 -24.29 24.94 -12.85
N ILE A 395 -24.98 24.12 -13.63
CA ILE A 395 -24.60 23.83 -15.02
C ILE A 395 -24.97 25.04 -15.89
N ASN A 396 -24.04 25.53 -16.70
CA ASN A 396 -24.33 26.50 -17.75
C ASN A 396 -25.18 25.80 -18.82
N GLN A 397 -26.46 26.18 -18.94
CA GLN A 397 -27.45 25.54 -19.83
C GLN A 397 -27.04 25.53 -21.31
N LYS A 398 -26.03 26.31 -21.70
CA LYS A 398 -25.61 26.45 -23.10
C LYS A 398 -24.84 25.25 -23.67
N TYR A 399 -24.40 24.29 -22.84
CA TYR A 399 -23.69 23.09 -23.32
C TYR A 399 -23.94 21.88 -22.41
N ASN A 400 -24.76 20.92 -22.87
CA ASN A 400 -25.11 19.74 -22.07
C ASN A 400 -25.31 18.48 -22.94
N PRO A 401 -24.21 17.80 -23.35
CA PRO A 401 -24.29 16.67 -24.27
C PRO A 401 -24.82 15.35 -23.67
N TYR A 402 -25.18 15.32 -22.37
CA TYR A 402 -25.48 14.05 -21.67
C TYR A 402 -26.88 13.96 -21.04
N LEU A 403 -27.73 14.99 -21.14
CA LEU A 403 -29.06 15.00 -20.52
C LEU A 403 -30.25 14.85 -21.49
N ASP A 404 -30.04 14.95 -22.81
CA ASP A 404 -31.14 14.85 -23.78
C ASP A 404 -31.75 13.44 -23.87
N ASN A 405 -31.02 12.40 -23.43
CA ASN A 405 -31.50 11.02 -23.49
C ASN A 405 -32.17 10.53 -22.20
N TRP A 406 -32.19 11.31 -21.11
CA TRP A 406 -32.69 10.83 -19.82
C TRP A 406 -34.19 11.12 -19.57
N LYS A 407 -34.86 11.86 -20.46
CA LYS A 407 -36.29 12.20 -20.34
C LYS A 407 -37.27 11.20 -20.99
N LYS A 408 -36.80 10.05 -21.50
CA LYS A 408 -37.69 9.03 -22.09
C LYS A 408 -37.63 7.71 -21.33
N LYS A 409 -38.20 7.67 -20.14
CA LYS A 409 -38.82 6.47 -19.55
C LYS A 409 -39.73 6.92 -18.39
N LYS A 410 -41.01 7.15 -18.72
CA LYS A 410 -42.09 7.19 -17.75
C LYS A 410 -42.43 5.74 -17.38
N TYR A 411 -42.49 5.45 -16.09
CA TYR A 411 -43.48 4.51 -15.55
C TYR A 411 -44.62 5.36 -14.99
#